data_AF-A0A0M4FS47-F1
#
_entry.id   AF-A0A0M4FS47-F1
#
_cell.length_a   1.000
_cell.length_b   1.000
_cell.length_c   1.000
_cell.angle_alpha   90.00
_cell.angle_beta   90.00
_cell.angle_gamma   90.00
#
_symmetry.space_group_name_H-M   'P 1'
#
loop_
_entity.id
_entity.type
_entity.pdbx_description
1 polymer ?
#
loop_
_entity_poly.entity_id
_entity_poly.type
_entity_poly.pdbx_seq_one_letter_code
_entity_poly.pdbx_strand_id
1 'polypeptide(L)'
;MNSFEKILTQYEPMISSCIRKLNIYKNHDLYKQAGRIALWKAWIKFDEAKGEFAPYAYRCIYGTILDELKKEKHVEETINPMEDEKLSFLLEHVLERSIQNEDLNLALEQLTTNERALILWIFVEGISLQQAATRAGITIPGIKKRRERMLRKLREMMQNKK
;
A
#
# COMPACT_ATOMS: atom_id res chain seq x y z
N MET A 1 16.09 16.62 24.06
CA MET A 1 15.78 15.39 23.30
C MET A 1 16.20 14.19 24.12
N ASN A 2 15.23 13.41 24.59
CA ASN A 2 15.46 12.20 25.38
C ASN A 2 16.15 11.10 24.54
N SER A 3 16.86 10.15 25.18
CA SER A 3 17.60 9.08 24.49
C SER A 3 16.71 8.27 23.52
N PHE A 4 15.46 7.99 23.92
CA PHE A 4 14.51 7.28 23.09
C PHE A 4 13.98 8.09 21.90
N GLU A 5 13.83 9.41 22.01
CA GLU A 5 13.35 10.25 20.88
C GLU A 5 14.30 10.19 19.68
N LYS A 6 15.61 10.08 19.96
CA LYS A 6 16.63 9.89 18.91
C LYS A 6 16.48 8.53 18.23
N ILE A 7 16.28 7.47 19.02
CA ILE A 7 16.04 6.11 18.52
C ILE A 7 14.75 6.06 17.70
N LEU A 8 13.68 6.67 18.21
CA LEU A 8 12.41 6.76 17.50
C LEU A 8 12.59 7.44 16.14
N THR A 9 13.26 8.59 16.11
CA THR A 9 13.53 9.32 14.86
C THR A 9 14.35 8.48 13.86
N GLN A 10 15.35 7.74 14.35
CA GLN A 10 16.20 6.87 13.54
C GLN A 10 15.44 5.68 12.95
N TYR A 11 14.52 5.08 13.70
CA TYR A 11 13.83 3.85 13.33
C TYR A 11 12.39 4.05 12.80
N GLU A 12 11.87 5.28 12.79
CA GLU A 12 10.58 5.62 12.16
C GLU A 12 10.45 5.17 10.69
N PRO A 13 11.51 5.24 9.85
CA PRO A 13 11.46 4.69 8.49
C PRO A 13 11.26 3.17 8.47
N MET A 14 11.73 2.44 9.48
CA MET A 14 11.54 0.99 9.61
C MET A 14 10.07 0.65 9.89
N ILE A 15 9.40 1.43 10.73
CA ILE A 15 7.95 1.30 10.98
C ILE A 15 7.18 1.52 9.67
N SER A 16 7.52 2.60 8.95
CA SER A 16 6.91 2.91 7.65
C SER A 16 7.14 1.80 6.61
N SER A 17 8.34 1.20 6.61
CA SER A 17 8.67 0.05 5.75
C SER A 17 7.85 -1.19 6.09
N CYS A 18 7.61 -1.48 7.37
CA CYS A 18 6.77 -2.60 7.80
C CYS A 18 5.32 -2.42 7.37
N ILE A 19 4.74 -1.23 7.54
CA ILE A 19 3.38 -0.90 7.09
C ILE A 19 3.24 -1.13 5.58
N ARG A 20 4.22 -0.66 4.80
CA ARG A 20 4.25 -0.89 3.34
C ARG A 20 4.36 -2.37 3.00
N LYS A 21 5.24 -3.12 3.67
CA LYS A 21 5.45 -4.56 3.42
C LYS A 21 4.22 -5.40 3.75
N LEU A 22 3.41 -4.96 4.70
CA LEU A 22 2.14 -5.61 5.08
C LEU A 22 0.95 -5.14 4.23
N ASN A 23 1.18 -4.30 3.20
CA ASN A 23 0.14 -3.76 2.31
C ASN A 23 -1.01 -3.05 3.05
N ILE A 24 -0.70 -2.40 4.17
CA ILE A 24 -1.69 -1.69 4.98
C ILE A 24 -2.00 -0.35 4.29
N TYR A 25 -3.25 -0.15 3.90
CA TYR A 25 -3.72 1.05 3.17
C TYR A 25 -4.71 1.91 3.97
N LYS A 26 -5.20 1.43 5.11
CA LYS A 26 -6.12 2.14 6.02
C LYS A 26 -5.52 2.24 7.43
N ASN A 27 -6.05 3.15 8.25
CA ASN A 27 -5.71 3.29 9.67
C ASN A 27 -4.20 3.42 9.95
N HIS A 28 -3.46 4.12 9.07
CA HIS A 28 -1.99 4.24 9.15
C HIS A 28 -1.51 4.77 10.51
N ASP A 29 -2.24 5.69 11.13
CA ASP A 29 -1.84 6.26 12.42
C ASP A 29 -1.89 5.22 13.54
N LEU A 30 -2.88 4.32 13.53
CA LEU A 30 -2.97 3.20 14.47
C LEU A 30 -1.74 2.29 14.34
N TYR A 31 -1.41 1.90 13.12
CA TYR A 31 -0.27 1.01 12.86
C TYR A 31 1.08 1.66 13.13
N LYS A 32 1.22 2.96 12.85
CA LYS A 32 2.39 3.73 13.25
C LYS A 32 2.53 3.74 14.77
N GLN A 33 1.46 4.03 15.51
CA GLN A 33 1.49 4.01 16.97
C GLN A 33 1.85 2.62 17.51
N ALA A 34 1.25 1.56 16.98
CA ALA A 34 1.58 0.17 17.34
C ALA A 34 3.07 -0.13 17.10
N GLY A 35 3.62 0.29 15.96
CA GLY A 35 5.04 0.17 15.65
C GLY A 35 5.96 0.95 16.61
N ARG A 36 5.57 2.17 16.98
CA ARG A 36 6.33 2.99 17.96
C ARG A 36 6.33 2.38 19.35
N ILE A 37 5.19 1.86 19.79
CA ILE A 37 5.06 1.12 21.06
C ILE A 37 5.93 -0.14 21.02
N ALA A 38 5.94 -0.87 19.91
CA ALA A 38 6.79 -2.05 19.74
C ALA A 38 8.28 -1.70 19.78
N LEU A 39 8.69 -0.62 19.13
CA LEU A 39 10.07 -0.11 19.16
C LEU A 39 10.48 0.29 20.58
N TRP A 40 9.60 0.97 21.33
CA TRP A 40 9.85 1.32 22.74
C TRP A 40 10.02 0.08 23.63
N LYS A 41 9.14 -0.92 23.46
CA LYS A 41 9.26 -2.20 24.18
C LYS A 41 10.55 -2.94 23.83
N ALA A 42 10.93 -2.93 22.55
CA ALA A 42 12.19 -3.53 22.09
C ALA A 42 13.39 -2.80 22.69
N TRP A 43 13.37 -1.47 22.75
CA TRP A 43 14.43 -0.66 23.35
C TRP A 43 14.68 -1.00 24.82
N ILE A 44 13.61 -1.17 25.61
CA ILE A 44 13.72 -1.50 27.05
C ILE A 44 14.23 -2.92 27.27
N LYS A 45 13.81 -3.87 26.43
CA LYS A 45 14.12 -5.30 26.59
C LYS A 45 15.39 -5.74 25.86
N PHE A 46 16.02 -4.83 25.13
CA PHE A 46 17.19 -5.17 24.35
C PHE A 46 18.35 -5.57 25.25
N ASP A 47 19.05 -6.62 24.83
CA ASP A 47 20.19 -7.18 25.51
C ASP A 47 21.31 -7.32 24.46
N GLU A 48 22.36 -6.53 24.61
CA GLU A 48 23.47 -6.43 23.66
C GLU A 48 24.21 -7.78 23.51
N ALA A 49 24.17 -8.64 24.53
CA ALA A 49 24.74 -9.98 24.46
C ALA A 49 23.98 -10.91 23.49
N LYS A 50 22.74 -10.57 23.12
CA LYS A 50 21.89 -11.37 22.22
C LYS A 50 21.98 -10.95 20.75
N GLY A 51 22.83 -9.96 20.43
CA GLY A 51 23.10 -9.51 19.06
C GLY A 51 22.67 -8.07 18.80
N GLU A 52 22.58 -7.69 17.51
CA GLU A 52 22.30 -6.31 17.11
C GLU A 52 20.85 -5.86 17.35
N PHE A 53 20.67 -4.59 17.70
CA PHE A 53 19.35 -4.00 17.96
C PHE A 53 18.47 -3.94 16.71
N ALA A 54 19.00 -3.57 15.55
CA ALA A 54 18.17 -3.30 14.37
C ALA A 54 17.38 -4.53 13.86
N PRO A 55 17.98 -5.73 13.72
CA PRO A 55 17.24 -6.93 13.36
C PRO A 55 16.20 -7.34 14.42
N TYR A 56 16.51 -7.14 15.70
CA TYR A 56 15.60 -7.42 16.81
C TYR A 56 14.39 -6.46 16.79
N ALA A 57 14.64 -5.16 16.69
CA ALA A 57 13.63 -4.12 16.59
C ALA A 57 12.71 -4.37 15.38
N TYR A 58 13.27 -4.72 14.22
CA TYR A 58 12.49 -5.08 13.03
C TYR A 58 11.51 -6.22 13.31
N ARG A 59 11.96 -7.31 13.94
CA ARG A 59 11.10 -8.45 14.28
C ARG A 59 9.98 -8.04 15.23
N CYS A 60 10.27 -7.26 16.26
CA CYS A 60 9.27 -6.78 17.22
C CYS A 60 8.24 -5.86 16.56
N ILE A 61 8.69 -4.90 15.75
CA ILE A 61 7.82 -3.94 15.05
C ILE A 61 6.93 -4.68 14.04
N TYR A 62 7.52 -5.51 13.19
CA TYR A 62 6.80 -6.23 12.15
C TYR A 62 5.76 -7.18 12.75
N GLY A 63 6.14 -7.95 13.78
CA GLY A 63 5.23 -8.87 14.47
C GLY A 63 4.05 -8.13 15.12
N THR A 64 4.32 -7.02 15.81
CA THR A 64 3.25 -6.25 16.48
C THR A 64 2.26 -5.66 15.48
N ILE A 65 2.75 -5.09 14.37
CA ILE A 65 1.87 -4.54 13.32
C ILE A 65 1.06 -5.65 12.65
N LEU A 66 1.68 -6.82 12.41
CA LEU A 66 0.98 -7.99 11.86
C LEU A 66 -0.12 -8.51 12.79
N ASP A 67 0.13 -8.56 14.09
CA ASP A 67 -0.86 -9.01 15.06
C ASP A 67 -2.03 -8.02 15.18
N GLU A 68 -1.77 -6.72 15.10
CA GLU A 68 -2.84 -5.71 15.07
C GLU A 68 -3.69 -5.82 13.80
N LEU A 69 -3.06 -6.12 12.66
CA LEU A 69 -3.77 -6.36 11.40
C LEU A 69 -4.68 -7.59 11.47
N LYS A 70 -4.24 -8.67 12.13
CA LYS A 70 -5.07 -9.86 12.35
C LYS A 70 -6.27 -9.56 13.24
N LYS A 71 -6.10 -8.74 14.29
CA LYS A 71 -7.20 -8.32 15.16
C LYS A 71 -8.23 -7.50 14.39
N GLU A 72 -7.79 -6.53 13.60
CA GLU A 72 -8.70 -5.72 12.77
C GLU A 72 -9.52 -6.62 11.84
N LYS A 73 -8.87 -7.58 11.17
CA LYS A 73 -9.55 -8.55 10.32
C LYS A 73 -10.58 -9.40 11.08
N HIS A 74 -10.23 -9.91 12.25
CA HIS A 74 -11.18 -10.69 13.06
C HIS A 74 -12.36 -9.87 13.57
N VAL A 75 -12.14 -8.60 13.90
CA VAL A 75 -13.22 -7.67 14.29
C VAL A 75 -14.16 -7.42 13.10
N GLU A 76 -13.61 -7.21 11.90
CA GLU A 76 -14.40 -7.10 10.66
C GLU A 76 -15.20 -8.37 10.35
N GLU A 77 -14.66 -9.54 10.66
CA GLU A 77 -15.34 -10.83 10.47
C GLU A 77 -16.39 -11.14 11.55
N THR A 78 -16.21 -10.68 12.79
CA THR A 78 -17.03 -11.07 13.96
C THR A 78 -18.19 -10.12 14.25
N ILE A 79 -18.09 -8.83 13.87
CA ILE A 79 -19.13 -7.81 14.17
C ILE A 79 -20.35 -7.87 13.21
N ASN A 80 -20.48 -8.90 12.38
CA ASN A 80 -21.56 -8.98 11.41
C ASN A 80 -22.73 -9.92 11.79
N PRO A 81 -23.70 -9.50 12.65
CA PRO A 81 -25.01 -10.13 12.67
C PRO A 81 -26.19 -9.16 12.42
N MET A 82 -26.05 -8.12 11.58
CA MET A 82 -27.19 -7.25 11.18
C MET A 82 -26.99 -6.51 9.83
N GLU A 83 -26.94 -7.18 8.67
CA GLU A 83 -26.63 -6.47 7.41
C GLU A 83 -27.28 -7.05 6.13
N ASP A 84 -28.57 -7.40 6.07
CA ASP A 84 -29.18 -7.70 4.75
C ASP A 84 -29.17 -6.46 3.84
N GLU A 85 -29.40 -5.27 4.41
CA GLU A 85 -29.39 -4.00 3.67
C GLU A 85 -27.97 -3.56 3.28
N LYS A 86 -26.97 -3.83 4.13
CA LYS A 86 -25.56 -3.53 3.83
C LYS A 86 -24.89 -4.62 2.98
N LEU A 87 -25.37 -5.87 3.01
CA LEU A 87 -25.03 -6.90 2.04
C LEU A 87 -25.58 -6.55 0.66
N SER A 88 -26.82 -6.04 0.58
CA SER A 88 -27.39 -5.50 -0.67
C SER A 88 -26.55 -4.33 -1.19
N PHE A 89 -26.20 -3.36 -0.33
CA PHE A 89 -25.33 -2.24 -0.70
C PHE A 89 -23.93 -2.69 -1.13
N LEU A 90 -23.33 -3.67 -0.45
CA LEU A 90 -22.04 -4.25 -0.81
C LEU A 90 -22.11 -5.02 -2.12
N LEU A 91 -23.18 -5.79 -2.36
CA LEU A 91 -23.45 -6.48 -3.63
C LEU A 91 -23.60 -5.48 -4.76
N GLU A 92 -24.35 -4.40 -4.55
CA GLU A 92 -24.51 -3.30 -5.50
C GLU A 92 -23.16 -2.62 -5.78
N HIS A 93 -22.36 -2.34 -4.75
CA HIS A 93 -21.00 -1.80 -4.91
C HIS A 93 -20.01 -2.79 -5.54
N VAL A 94 -20.19 -4.09 -5.32
CA VAL A 94 -19.40 -5.14 -5.99
C VAL A 94 -19.81 -5.24 -7.45
N LEU A 95 -21.10 -5.12 -7.75
CA LEU A 95 -21.64 -5.11 -9.11
C LEU A 95 -21.16 -3.86 -9.86
N GLU A 96 -21.29 -2.67 -9.28
CA GLU A 96 -20.75 -1.42 -9.81
C GLU A 96 -19.23 -1.50 -10.02
N ARG A 97 -18.48 -2.04 -9.04
CA ARG A 97 -17.04 -2.28 -9.22
C ARG A 97 -16.76 -3.31 -10.30
N SER A 98 -17.59 -4.35 -10.45
CA SER A 98 -17.42 -5.35 -11.51
C SER A 98 -17.66 -4.76 -12.90
N ILE A 99 -18.67 -3.90 -13.04
CA ILE A 99 -18.98 -3.15 -14.27
C ILE A 99 -17.87 -2.14 -14.58
N GLN A 100 -17.40 -1.37 -13.57
CA GLN A 100 -16.26 -0.46 -13.74
C GLN A 100 -14.95 -1.21 -14.07
N ASN A 101 -14.77 -2.42 -13.54
CA ASN A 101 -13.63 -3.28 -13.88
C ASN A 101 -13.74 -3.84 -15.30
N GLU A 102 -14.95 -4.10 -15.81
CA GLU A 102 -15.17 -4.50 -17.21
C GLU A 102 -14.86 -3.34 -18.16
N ASP A 103 -15.31 -2.13 -17.88
CA ASP A 103 -14.97 -0.93 -18.66
C ASP A 103 -13.48 -0.60 -18.61
N LEU A 104 -12.84 -0.77 -17.45
CA LEU A 104 -11.39 -0.63 -17.31
C LEU A 104 -10.64 -1.72 -18.10
N ASN A 105 -11.09 -2.97 -18.06
CA ASN A 105 -10.49 -4.07 -18.82
C ASN A 105 -10.58 -3.80 -20.33
N LEU A 106 -11.74 -3.38 -20.83
CA LEU A 106 -11.91 -2.98 -22.24
C LEU A 106 -11.02 -1.78 -22.61
N ALA A 107 -10.90 -0.77 -21.73
CA ALA A 107 -10.02 0.37 -21.97
C ALA A 107 -8.53 -0.03 -21.97
N LEU A 108 -8.13 -0.98 -21.12
CA LEU A 108 -6.76 -1.52 -21.07
C LEU A 108 -6.43 -2.37 -22.30
N GLU A 109 -7.41 -3.05 -22.90
CA GLU A 109 -7.26 -3.79 -24.17
C GLU A 109 -7.03 -2.87 -25.37
N GLN A 110 -7.56 -1.65 -25.34
CA GLN A 110 -7.36 -0.64 -26.39
C GLN A 110 -6.00 0.08 -26.32
N LEU A 111 -5.20 -0.21 -25.29
CA LEU A 111 -3.85 0.35 -25.18
C LEU A 111 -2.86 -0.39 -26.08
N THR A 112 -1.94 0.35 -26.67
CA THR A 112 -0.81 -0.28 -27.36
C THR A 112 0.08 -1.04 -26.37
N THR A 113 0.84 -2.03 -26.84
CA THR A 113 1.72 -2.87 -25.99
C THR A 113 2.66 -2.03 -25.11
N ASN A 114 3.21 -0.95 -25.66
CA ASN A 114 4.12 -0.05 -24.95
C ASN A 114 3.42 0.81 -23.89
N GLU A 115 2.17 1.20 -24.16
CA GLU A 115 1.34 1.96 -23.24
C GLU A 115 0.87 1.10 -22.06
N ARG A 116 0.42 -0.13 -22.35
CA ARG A 116 0.01 -1.12 -21.34
C ARG A 116 1.17 -1.51 -20.43
N ALA A 117 2.36 -1.75 -21.00
CA ALA A 117 3.56 -2.06 -20.23
C ALA A 117 3.89 -0.98 -19.19
N LEU A 118 3.78 0.31 -19.57
CA LEU A 118 4.03 1.41 -18.64
C LEU A 118 3.04 1.44 -17.46
N ILE A 119 1.76 1.17 -17.72
CA ILE A 119 0.74 1.09 -16.67
C ILE A 119 1.01 -0.10 -15.74
N LEU A 120 1.34 -1.26 -16.29
CA LEU A 120 1.70 -2.45 -15.50
C LEU A 120 2.93 -2.18 -14.62
N TRP A 121 3.99 -1.59 -15.15
CA TRP A 121 5.19 -1.29 -14.37
C TRP A 121 4.91 -0.36 -13.18
N ILE A 122 4.14 0.71 -13.40
CA ILE A 122 3.91 1.74 -12.39
C ILE A 122 2.88 1.29 -11.35
N PHE A 123 1.80 0.65 -11.78
CA PHE A 123 0.64 0.38 -10.92
C PHE A 123 0.53 -1.08 -10.46
N VAL A 124 1.13 -2.03 -11.18
CA VAL A 124 1.13 -3.46 -10.81
C VAL A 124 2.47 -3.87 -10.21
N GLU A 125 3.58 -3.58 -10.89
CA GLU A 125 4.93 -3.89 -10.39
C GLU A 125 5.44 -2.87 -9.36
N GLY A 126 4.83 -1.68 -9.29
CA GLY A 126 5.15 -0.66 -8.29
C GLY A 126 6.52 -0.01 -8.43
N ILE A 127 7.14 -0.06 -9.61
CA ILE A 127 8.47 0.53 -9.83
C ILE A 127 8.39 2.07 -9.92
N SER A 128 9.43 2.75 -9.45
CA SER A 128 9.48 4.21 -9.46
C SER A 128 9.54 4.80 -10.87
N LEU A 129 9.16 6.07 -11.03
CA LEU A 129 9.26 6.77 -12.33
C LEU A 129 10.69 6.83 -12.86
N GLN A 130 11.69 6.80 -11.98
CA GLN A 130 13.09 6.70 -12.34
C GLN A 130 13.44 5.32 -12.90
N GLN A 131 13.00 4.25 -12.25
CA GLN A 131 13.19 2.88 -12.75
C GLN A 131 12.45 2.64 -14.06
N ALA A 132 11.22 3.17 -14.20
CA ALA A 132 10.47 3.12 -15.45
C ALA A 132 11.16 3.90 -16.57
N ALA A 133 11.80 5.04 -16.26
CA ALA A 133 12.58 5.83 -17.21
C ALA A 133 13.79 5.04 -17.73
N THR A 134 14.56 4.44 -16.82
CA THR A 134 15.68 3.56 -17.16
C THR A 134 15.21 2.38 -18.02
N ARG A 135 14.11 1.72 -17.64
CA ARG A 135 13.58 0.56 -18.36
C ARG A 135 13.06 0.90 -19.76
N ALA A 136 12.44 2.07 -19.92
CA ALA A 136 11.91 2.54 -21.19
C ALA A 136 12.94 3.24 -22.08
N GLY A 137 14.16 3.47 -21.58
CA GLY A 137 15.21 4.20 -22.32
C GLY A 137 14.87 5.68 -22.59
N ILE A 138 14.06 6.31 -21.74
CA ILE A 138 13.65 7.73 -21.89
C ILE A 138 13.85 8.51 -20.60
N THR A 139 13.71 9.83 -20.65
CA THR A 139 13.91 10.71 -19.49
C THR A 139 12.76 10.62 -18.48
N ILE A 140 13.03 10.92 -17.21
CA ILE A 140 12.01 10.97 -16.13
C ILE A 140 10.86 11.94 -16.47
N PRO A 141 11.11 13.17 -16.99
CA PRO A 141 10.04 14.04 -17.46
C PRO A 141 9.23 13.40 -18.61
N GLY A 142 9.88 12.66 -19.51
CA GLY A 142 9.24 11.89 -20.58
C GLY A 142 8.27 10.84 -20.04
N ILE A 143 8.66 10.08 -19.02
CA ILE A 143 7.79 9.12 -18.33
C ILE A 143 6.62 9.81 -17.65
N LYS A 144 6.85 10.92 -16.93
CA LYS A 144 5.78 11.70 -16.29
C LYS A 144 4.72 12.13 -17.31
N LYS A 145 5.16 12.73 -18.42
CA LYS A 145 4.27 13.21 -19.49
C LYS A 145 3.56 12.05 -20.21
N ARG A 146 4.19 10.88 -20.34
CA ARG A 146 3.55 9.69 -20.92
C ARG A 146 2.50 9.11 -19.99
N ARG A 147 2.80 8.98 -18.69
CA ARG A 147 1.84 8.55 -17.65
C ARG A 147 0.60 9.44 -17.60
N GLU A 148 0.79 10.76 -17.63
CA GLU A 148 -0.33 11.71 -17.59
C GLU A 148 -1.24 11.58 -18.81
N ARG A 149 -0.65 11.49 -20.02
CA ARG A 149 -1.41 11.25 -21.26
C ARG A 149 -2.17 9.94 -21.23
N MET A 150 -1.55 8.89 -20.68
CA MET A 150 -2.15 7.57 -20.53
C MET A 150 -3.36 7.58 -19.59
N LEU A 151 -3.24 8.20 -18.43
CA LEU A 151 -4.35 8.30 -17.47
C LEU A 151 -5.51 9.14 -18.02
N ARG A 152 -5.20 10.17 -18.81
CA ARG A 152 -6.20 10.98 -19.51
C ARG A 152 -6.96 10.16 -20.55
N LYS A 153 -6.22 9.43 -21.40
CA LYS A 153 -6.77 8.54 -22.42
C LYS A 153 -7.69 7.47 -21.81
N LEU A 154 -7.26 6.81 -20.74
CA LEU A 154 -8.08 5.84 -20.01
C LEU A 154 -9.35 6.46 -19.43
N ARG A 155 -9.24 7.67 -18.86
CA ARG A 155 -10.42 8.40 -18.33
C ARG A 155 -11.42 8.77 -19.43
N GLU A 156 -10.94 9.25 -20.57
CA GLU A 156 -11.79 9.58 -21.73
C GLU A 156 -12.49 8.32 -22.28
N MET A 157 -11.77 7.19 -22.39
CA MET A 157 -12.34 5.91 -22.84
C MET A 157 -13.44 5.40 -21.91
N MET A 158 -13.28 5.60 -20.59
CA MET A 158 -14.28 5.22 -19.59
C MET A 158 -15.47 6.18 -19.51
N GLN A 159 -15.32 7.44 -19.95
CA GLN A 159 -16.38 8.47 -19.89
C GLN A 159 -17.21 8.61 -21.19
N ASN A 160 -16.68 8.17 -22.33
CA ASN A 160 -17.31 8.35 -23.64
C ASN A 160 -18.31 7.25 -24.04
N LYS A 161 -18.66 6.31 -23.17
CA LYS A 161 -19.80 5.41 -23.39
C LYS A 161 -21.09 6.07 -22.89
N LYS A 162 -21.73 6.84 -23.77
CA LYS A 162 -23.16 7.19 -23.70
C LYS A 162 -23.87 6.57 -24.89
#